data_AF-A0A6A4UMX1-F1
#
_entry.id   AF-A0A6A4UMX1-F1
#
_cell.length_a   1.000
_cell.length_b   1.000
_cell.length_c   1.000
_cell.angle_alpha   90.00
_cell.angle_beta   90.00
_cell.angle_gamma   90.00
#
_symmetry.space_group_name_H-M   'P 1'
#
loop_
_entity.id
_entity.type
_entity.pdbx_description
1 polymer ?
#
loop_
_entity_poly.entity_id
_entity_poly.type
_entity_poly.pdbx_seq_one_letter_code
_entity_poly.pdbx_strand_id
1 'polypeptide(L)'
;MYKIHLNTFEGPLDLLLFFIKRDELDIYDIPISRITKEFIEYLHLLEKLDLEAAGEFILMASTLMQIKVRMLLPREVDAKGEEIDPRADLVKALLEYKRYKEMSDELSYMESNQRNYMYRGNYDSDPKETPPDYEVLLKNISVYDLIKAFKKVLLDKPAEPVHQIKKWNVTIDEQMEYVNAKLLEKPEMSFLELLIDLNDRIKIVVTFIAMLEMVKAGTIGLRESGVLNDFTIYAVNNG
;
A
#
# COMPACT_ATOMS: atom_id res chain seq x y z
N MET A 1 -14.31 12.93 -22.16
CA MET A 1 -14.69 11.96 -21.11
C MET A 1 -13.89 12.31 -19.87
N TYR A 2 -14.52 13.01 -18.91
CA TYR A 2 -13.83 13.46 -17.70
C TYR A 2 -13.46 12.22 -16.86
N LYS A 3 -12.16 11.96 -16.69
CA LYS A 3 -11.67 10.99 -15.70
C LYS A 3 -11.99 11.57 -14.32
N ILE A 4 -13.04 11.06 -13.70
CA ILE A 4 -13.31 11.31 -12.28
C ILE A 4 -12.14 10.67 -11.54
N HIS A 5 -11.17 11.49 -11.14
CA HIS A 5 -10.20 11.07 -10.14
C HIS A 5 -11.02 11.02 -8.85
N LEU A 6 -11.17 9.82 -8.26
CA LEU A 6 -11.68 9.76 -6.90
C LEU A 6 -10.64 10.45 -6.04
N ASN A 7 -10.96 11.65 -5.57
CA ASN A 7 -10.20 12.24 -4.48
C ASN A 7 -10.39 11.31 -3.28
N THR A 8 -9.30 10.85 -2.69
CA THR A 8 -9.35 10.13 -1.42
C THR A 8 -9.78 11.14 -0.36
N PHE A 9 -11.07 11.13 0.00
CA PHE A 9 -11.59 11.96 1.10
C PHE A 9 -11.26 11.30 2.43
N GLU A 10 -10.94 12.11 3.44
CA GLU A 10 -10.61 11.60 4.79
C GLU A 10 -11.86 11.19 5.60
N GLY A 11 -13.07 11.37 5.05
CA GLY A 11 -14.32 10.95 5.67
C GLY A 11 -15.56 11.60 5.06
N PRO A 12 -16.76 11.29 5.58
CA PRO A 12 -18.02 11.77 5.02
C PRO A 12 -18.24 13.28 5.19
N LEU A 13 -17.76 13.88 6.29
CA LEU A 13 -17.82 15.34 6.50
C LEU A 13 -16.96 16.09 5.48
N ASP A 14 -15.82 15.52 5.09
CA ASP A 14 -14.93 16.13 4.11
C ASP A 14 -15.57 16.14 2.71
N LEU A 15 -16.21 15.03 2.34
CA LEU A 15 -16.98 14.95 1.11
C LEU A 15 -18.13 15.98 1.08
N LEU A 16 -18.84 16.15 2.21
CA LEU A 16 -19.91 17.14 2.30
C LEU A 16 -19.38 18.58 2.16
N LEU A 17 -18.26 18.90 2.81
CA LEU A 17 -17.61 20.21 2.63
C LEU A 17 -17.15 20.43 1.20
N PHE A 18 -16.67 19.39 0.53
CA PHE A 18 -16.35 19.46 -0.89
C PHE A 18 -17.58 19.81 -1.74
N PHE A 19 -18.73 19.17 -1.52
CA PHE A 19 -19.96 19.52 -2.25
C PHE A 19 -20.40 20.97 -1.99
N ILE A 20 -20.39 21.40 -0.73
CA ILE A 20 -20.73 22.78 -0.35
C ILE A 20 -19.82 23.78 -1.04
N LYS A 21 -18.50 23.51 -1.05
CA LYS A 21 -17.51 24.39 -1.68
C LYS A 21 -17.60 24.38 -3.21
N ARG A 22 -17.81 23.21 -3.82
CA ARG A 22 -17.92 23.05 -5.29
C ARG A 22 -19.13 23.79 -5.85
N ASP A 23 -20.25 23.74 -5.11
CA ASP A 23 -21.53 24.30 -5.55
C ASP A 23 -21.79 25.70 -4.98
N GLU A 24 -20.80 26.33 -4.33
CA GLU A 24 -20.86 27.66 -3.71
C GLU A 24 -22.07 27.84 -2.77
N LEU A 25 -22.38 26.79 -2.01
CA LEU A 25 -23.52 26.77 -1.10
C LEU A 25 -23.17 27.45 0.23
N ASP A 26 -24.17 28.10 0.84
CA ASP A 26 -24.05 28.55 2.22
C ASP A 26 -24.09 27.34 3.17
N ILE A 27 -23.09 27.24 4.05
CA ILE A 27 -23.00 26.19 5.06
C ILE A 27 -24.13 26.29 6.10
N TYR A 28 -24.73 27.47 6.29
CA TYR A 28 -25.87 27.66 7.18
C TYR A 28 -27.21 27.30 6.53
N ASP A 29 -27.30 27.32 5.20
CA ASP A 29 -28.52 26.99 4.46
C ASP A 29 -28.28 25.92 3.38
N ILE A 30 -27.96 24.72 3.84
CA ILE A 30 -27.63 23.60 2.97
C ILE A 30 -28.92 23.02 2.33
N PRO A 31 -29.00 22.90 0.99
CA PRO A 31 -30.10 22.23 0.30
C PRO A 31 -30.00 20.70 0.49
N ILE A 32 -30.50 20.19 1.63
CA ILE A 32 -30.38 18.78 2.02
C ILE A 32 -30.85 17.83 0.92
N SER A 33 -31.97 18.10 0.25
CA SER A 33 -32.47 17.20 -0.80
C SER A 33 -31.47 16.97 -1.94
N ARG A 34 -30.71 18.00 -2.32
CA ARG A 34 -29.69 17.92 -3.38
C ARG A 34 -28.45 17.21 -2.85
N ILE A 35 -27.93 17.64 -1.71
CA ILE A 35 -26.72 17.05 -1.10
C ILE A 35 -26.91 15.57 -0.79
N THR A 36 -28.06 15.17 -0.23
CA THR A 36 -28.35 13.75 0.04
C THR A 36 -28.30 12.91 -1.24
N LYS A 37 -28.84 13.42 -2.35
CA LYS A 37 -28.83 12.70 -3.62
C LYS A 37 -27.41 12.48 -4.13
N GLU A 38 -26.61 13.55 -4.15
CA GLU A 38 -25.22 13.49 -4.60
C GLU A 38 -24.34 12.62 -3.69
N PHE A 39 -24.58 12.67 -2.38
CA PHE A 39 -23.89 11.83 -1.40
C PHE A 39 -24.17 10.34 -1.64
N ILE A 40 -25.43 9.97 -1.90
CA ILE A 40 -25.81 8.57 -2.20
C ILE A 40 -25.20 8.12 -3.52
N GLU A 41 -25.18 8.98 -4.55
CA GLU A 41 -24.54 8.68 -5.84
C GLU A 41 -23.04 8.39 -5.65
N TYR A 42 -22.36 9.17 -4.80
CA TYR A 42 -20.96 8.93 -4.46
C TYR A 42 -20.75 7.66 -3.62
N LEU A 43 -21.63 7.39 -2.65
CA LEU A 43 -21.59 6.18 -1.83
C LEU A 43 -21.68 4.91 -2.71
N HIS A 44 -22.58 4.88 -3.70
CA HIS A 44 -22.68 3.75 -4.62
C HIS A 44 -21.45 3.58 -5.53
N LEU A 45 -20.70 4.65 -5.79
CA LEU A 45 -19.43 4.55 -6.50
C LEU A 45 -18.34 3.99 -5.57
N LEU A 46 -18.30 4.44 -4.32
CA LEU A 46 -17.40 3.94 -3.28
C LEU A 46 -17.61 2.44 -3.00
N GLU A 47 -18.86 2.01 -2.77
CA GLU A 47 -19.21 0.61 -2.48
C GLU A 47 -18.76 -0.36 -3.57
N LYS A 48 -18.70 0.08 -4.83
CA LYS A 48 -18.22 -0.74 -5.96
C LYS A 48 -16.70 -0.91 -5.98
N LEU A 49 -15.97 -0.03 -5.30
CA LEU A 49 -14.51 0.03 -5.32
C LEU A 49 -13.90 -0.50 -4.02
N ASP A 50 -14.53 -0.24 -2.88
CA ASP A 50 -14.06 -0.61 -1.55
C ASP A 50 -15.23 -0.73 -0.56
N LEU A 51 -15.48 -1.95 -0.06
CA LEU A 51 -16.57 -2.24 0.86
C LEU A 51 -16.21 -1.93 2.33
N GLU A 52 -14.92 -1.92 2.67
CA GLU A 52 -14.43 -1.82 4.06
C GLU A 52 -14.49 -0.36 4.54
N ALA A 53 -14.23 0.60 3.65
CA ALA A 53 -14.30 2.03 3.92
C ALA A 53 -15.75 2.60 3.99
N ALA A 54 -16.77 1.81 3.65
CA ALA A 54 -18.14 2.32 3.47
C ALA A 54 -18.91 2.57 4.77
N GLY A 55 -18.48 2.04 5.93
CA GLY A 55 -19.26 2.06 7.18
C GLY A 55 -19.65 3.47 7.66
N GLU A 56 -18.70 4.39 7.74
CA GLU A 56 -18.96 5.78 8.17
C GLU A 56 -19.80 6.55 7.15
N PHE A 57 -19.62 6.25 5.86
CA PHE A 57 -20.41 6.87 4.79
C PHE A 57 -21.86 6.39 4.80
N ILE A 58 -22.12 5.11 5.08
CA ILE A 58 -23.48 4.57 5.23
C ILE A 58 -24.18 5.25 6.42
N LEU A 59 -23.48 5.42 7.55
CA LEU A 59 -24.01 6.14 8.69
C LEU A 59 -24.41 7.57 8.29
N MET A 60 -23.52 8.31 7.63
CA MET A 60 -23.82 9.67 7.18
C MET A 60 -24.98 9.72 6.17
N ALA A 61 -25.05 8.77 5.23
CA ALA A 61 -26.16 8.67 4.29
C ALA A 61 -27.50 8.50 5.01
N SER A 62 -27.54 7.65 6.03
CA SER A 62 -28.73 7.44 6.87
C SER A 62 -29.12 8.72 7.63
N THR A 63 -28.14 9.45 8.17
CA THR A 63 -28.36 10.75 8.84
C THR A 63 -28.93 11.79 7.87
N LEU A 64 -28.38 11.90 6.66
CA LEU A 64 -28.87 12.82 5.64
C LEU A 64 -30.30 12.49 5.20
N MET A 65 -30.62 11.19 5.05
CA MET A 65 -32.00 10.76 4.76
C MET A 65 -32.95 11.11 5.90
N GLN A 66 -32.54 10.90 7.15
CA GLN A 66 -33.33 11.25 8.34
C GLN A 66 -33.61 12.75 8.40
N ILE A 67 -32.58 13.59 8.18
CA ILE A 67 -32.73 15.05 8.13
C ILE A 67 -33.69 15.44 7.00
N LYS A 68 -33.53 14.87 5.81
CA LYS A 68 -34.41 15.13 4.66
C LYS A 68 -35.88 14.83 4.99
N VAL A 69 -36.16 13.69 5.63
CA VAL A 69 -37.52 13.31 6.04
C VAL A 69 -38.08 14.29 7.08
N ARG A 70 -37.30 14.62 8.11
CA ARG A 70 -37.72 15.59 9.14
C ARG A 70 -38.02 16.96 8.55
N MET A 71 -37.27 17.42 7.55
CA MET A 71 -37.54 18.68 6.86
C MET A 71 -38.83 18.68 6.02
N LEU A 72 -39.34 17.52 5.64
CA LEU A 72 -40.61 17.38 4.90
C LEU A 72 -41.82 17.26 5.84
N LEU A 73 -41.58 16.98 7.12
CA LEU A 73 -42.61 16.86 8.14
C LEU A 73 -42.84 18.21 8.85
N PRO A 74 -43.98 18.39 9.53
CA PRO A 74 -44.22 19.57 10.37
C PRO A 74 -43.07 19.77 11.39
N ARG A 75 -42.62 21.01 11.56
CA ARG A 75 -41.45 21.35 12.38
C ARG A 75 -41.72 21.06 13.86
N GLU A 76 -40.76 20.40 14.50
CA GLU A 76 -40.78 20.20 15.95
C GLU A 76 -40.40 21.51 16.64
N VAL A 77 -41.20 21.87 17.65
CA VAL A 77 -40.96 23.04 18.51
C VAL A 77 -40.28 22.59 19.81
N ASP A 78 -39.29 23.36 20.25
CA ASP A 78 -38.60 23.13 21.51
C ASP A 78 -39.48 23.52 22.73
N ALA A 79 -38.96 23.30 23.93
CA ALA A 79 -39.66 23.66 25.19
C ALA A 79 -39.92 25.17 25.34
N LYS A 80 -39.31 26.01 24.50
CA LYS A 80 -39.47 27.47 24.45
C LYS A 80 -40.37 27.92 23.30
N GLY A 81 -40.85 27.00 22.45
CA GLY A 81 -41.67 27.29 21.28
C GLY A 81 -40.88 27.71 20.03
N GLU A 82 -39.54 27.57 20.05
CA GLU A 82 -38.69 27.84 18.89
C GLU A 82 -38.62 26.62 17.99
N GLU A 83 -38.64 26.83 16.67
CA GLU A 83 -38.52 25.74 15.69
C GLU A 83 -37.09 25.20 15.67
N ILE A 84 -36.96 23.88 15.85
CA ILE A 84 -35.67 23.20 15.80
C ILE A 84 -35.33 22.92 14.33
N ASP A 85 -34.29 23.56 13.80
CA ASP A 85 -33.77 23.19 12.47
C ASP A 85 -33.17 21.77 12.53
N PRO A 86 -33.72 20.77 11.82
CA PRO A 86 -33.20 19.40 11.82
C PRO A 86 -31.76 19.28 11.33
N ARG A 87 -31.23 20.32 10.65
CA ARG A 87 -29.87 20.38 10.11
C ARG A 87 -28.84 20.90 11.12
N ALA A 88 -29.27 21.46 12.25
CA ALA A 88 -28.40 22.21 13.16
C ALA A 88 -27.16 21.42 13.61
N ASP A 89 -27.34 20.13 13.96
CA ASP A 89 -26.24 19.26 14.39
C ASP A 89 -25.23 19.00 13.27
N LEU A 90 -25.72 18.80 12.04
CA LEU A 90 -24.88 18.61 10.86
C LEU A 90 -24.07 19.88 10.55
N VAL A 91 -24.73 21.04 10.57
CA VAL A 91 -24.06 22.33 10.32
C VAL A 91 -22.96 22.57 11.36
N LYS A 92 -23.24 22.31 12.63
CA LYS A 92 -22.26 22.41 13.71
C LYS A 92 -21.05 21.50 13.48
N ALA A 93 -21.29 20.24 13.14
CA ALA A 93 -20.22 19.27 12.84
C ALA A 93 -19.38 19.69 11.63
N LEU A 94 -20.01 20.21 10.56
CA LEU A 94 -19.31 20.70 9.37
C LEU A 94 -18.45 21.93 9.67
N LEU A 95 -18.95 22.88 10.47
CA LEU A 95 -18.19 24.05 10.91
C LEU A 95 -16.98 23.67 11.77
N GLU A 96 -17.17 22.72 12.69
CA GLU A 96 -16.10 22.23 13.54
C GLU A 96 -15.01 21.50 12.73
N TYR A 97 -15.42 20.60 11.84
CA TYR A 97 -14.48 19.92 10.95
C TYR A 97 -13.76 20.90 10.03
N LYS A 98 -14.47 21.88 9.44
CA LYS A 98 -13.87 22.94 8.61
C LYS A 98 -12.77 23.67 9.37
N ARG A 99 -13.03 24.07 10.63
CA ARG A 99 -12.05 24.74 11.48
C ARG A 99 -10.80 23.88 11.68
N TYR A 100 -10.95 22.59 12.00
CA TYR A 100 -9.80 21.71 12.18
C TYR A 100 -9.04 21.47 10.87
N LYS A 101 -9.74 21.35 9.74
CA LYS A 101 -9.12 21.21 8.43
C LYS A 101 -8.26 22.42 8.08
N GLU A 102 -8.78 23.63 8.27
CA GLU A 102 -8.03 24.87 8.04
C GLU A 102 -6.79 24.98 8.95
N MET A 103 -6.91 24.61 10.22
CA MET A 103 -5.77 24.58 11.15
C MET A 103 -4.74 23.49 10.78
N SER A 104 -5.20 22.34 10.29
CA SER A 104 -4.31 21.26 9.81
C SER A 104 -3.49 21.71 8.60
N ASP A 105 -4.12 22.43 7.68
CA ASP A 105 -3.44 23.02 6.51
C ASP A 105 -2.39 24.06 6.95
N GLU A 106 -2.72 24.92 7.91
CA GLU A 106 -1.79 25.89 8.49
C GLU A 106 -0.60 25.22 9.19
N LEU A 107 -0.86 24.19 10.01
CA LEU A 107 0.18 23.41 10.66
C LEU A 107 1.07 22.67 9.66
N SER A 108 0.49 22.13 8.58
CA SER A 108 1.25 21.48 7.50
C SER A 108 2.15 22.48 6.77
N TYR A 109 1.70 23.72 6.60
CA TYR A 109 2.53 24.80 6.07
C TYR A 109 3.67 25.17 7.03
N MET A 110 3.38 25.31 8.33
CA MET A 110 4.41 25.57 9.35
C MET A 110 5.45 24.44 9.43
N GLU A 111 5.01 23.19 9.39
CA GLU A 111 5.88 22.02 9.38
C GLU A 111 6.78 22.00 8.14
N SER A 112 6.22 22.33 6.97
CA SER A 112 6.98 22.44 5.71
C SER A 112 8.04 23.52 5.79
N ASN A 113 7.74 24.65 6.43
CA ASN A 113 8.72 25.70 6.68
C ASN A 113 9.80 25.23 7.68
N GLN A 114 9.40 24.55 8.76
CA GLN A 114 10.34 24.03 9.76
C GLN A 114 11.32 23.01 9.16
N ARG A 115 10.86 22.16 8.23
CA ARG A 115 11.71 21.20 7.50
C ARG A 115 12.85 21.86 6.71
N ASN A 116 12.71 23.14 6.34
CA ASN A 116 13.76 23.89 5.65
C ASN A 116 14.87 24.38 6.60
N TYR A 117 14.68 24.30 7.91
CA TYR A 117 15.71 24.61 8.89
C TYR A 117 16.46 23.34 9.30
N MET A 118 17.76 23.31 9.03
CA MET A 118 18.67 22.29 9.58
C MET A 118 19.45 22.90 10.75
N TYR A 119 19.20 22.41 11.97
CA TYR A 119 20.03 22.76 13.12
C TYR A 119 21.39 22.06 13.02
N ARG A 120 22.46 22.75 13.42
CA ARG A 120 23.79 22.13 13.54
C ARG A 120 23.76 21.18 14.75
N GLY A 121 24.12 19.92 14.55
CA GLY A 121 24.29 18.96 15.65
C GLY A 121 25.52 19.30 16.49
N ASN A 122 25.30 19.90 17.66
CA ASN A 122 26.12 19.87 18.89
C ASN A 122 25.59 20.96 19.83
N TYR A 123 24.54 20.65 20.58
CA TYR A 123 24.03 21.52 21.67
C TYR A 123 24.54 21.06 23.06
N ASP A 124 25.49 20.13 23.10
CA ASP A 124 26.12 19.74 24.37
C ASP A 124 27.05 20.86 24.80
N SER A 125 26.53 21.71 25.69
CA SER A 125 27.39 22.46 26.61
C SER A 125 28.11 21.43 27.48
N ASP A 126 29.43 21.50 27.47
CA ASP A 126 30.40 20.66 28.20
C ASP A 126 29.83 20.06 29.52
N PRO A 127 29.67 18.74 29.65
CA PRO A 127 29.06 18.15 30.83
C PRO A 127 30.05 18.15 32.01
N LYS A 128 29.71 18.88 33.08
CA LYS A 128 30.27 18.60 34.41
C LYS A 128 29.68 17.29 34.90
N GLU A 129 30.52 16.26 34.98
CA GLU A 129 30.14 14.95 35.49
C GLU A 129 29.82 15.00 36.99
N THR A 130 28.55 14.81 37.31
CA THR A 130 28.10 14.25 38.58
C THR A 130 27.15 13.09 38.24
N PRO A 131 27.25 11.93 38.91
CA PRO A 131 26.38 10.80 38.62
C PRO A 131 24.91 11.20 38.91
N PRO A 132 23.96 11.06 37.95
CA PRO A 132 22.62 11.58 38.14
C PRO A 132 21.77 10.66 39.03
N ASP A 133 21.01 11.29 39.92
CA ASP A 133 19.89 10.69 40.65
C ASP A 133 18.81 10.21 39.65
N TYR A 134 18.09 9.12 39.94
CA TYR A 134 17.10 8.52 39.02
C TYR A 134 15.97 9.49 38.67
N GLU A 135 15.63 10.43 39.57
CA GLU A 135 14.67 11.50 39.30
C GLU A 135 15.17 12.53 38.25
N VAL A 136 16.49 12.64 38.07
CA VAL A 136 17.11 13.49 37.04
C VAL A 136 17.15 12.78 35.69
N LEU A 137 17.29 11.45 35.68
CA LEU A 137 17.36 10.64 34.44
C LEU A 137 16.05 10.59 33.66
N LEU A 138 14.90 10.71 34.34
CA LEU A 138 13.56 10.63 33.74
C LEU A 138 12.83 11.97 33.71
N LYS A 139 13.57 13.08 33.79
CA LYS A 139 12.98 14.41 33.90
C LYS A 139 12.21 14.77 32.63
N ASN A 140 10.91 15.05 32.79
CA ASN A 140 9.98 15.46 31.73
C ASN A 140 9.66 14.40 30.66
N ILE A 141 9.91 13.11 30.92
CA ILE A 141 9.48 12.03 30.04
C ILE A 141 8.40 11.22 30.76
N SER A 142 7.20 11.16 30.17
CA SER A 142 6.16 10.26 30.62
C SER A 142 6.31 8.88 29.97
N VAL A 143 5.74 7.85 30.58
CA VAL A 143 5.64 6.51 29.96
C VAL A 143 4.94 6.58 28.60
N TYR A 144 4.01 7.53 28.43
CA TYR A 144 3.33 7.75 27.16
C TYR A 144 4.28 8.21 26.05
N ASP A 145 5.25 9.07 26.37
CA ASP A 145 6.26 9.53 25.40
C ASP A 145 7.16 8.38 24.95
N LEU A 146 7.52 7.48 25.88
CA LEU A 146 8.28 6.26 25.58
C LEU A 146 7.50 5.32 24.65
N ILE A 147 6.21 5.10 24.94
CA ILE A 147 5.32 4.27 24.11
C ILE A 147 5.18 4.88 22.71
N LYS A 148 5.01 6.21 22.61
CA LYS A 148 4.89 6.93 21.34
C LYS A 148 6.16 6.80 20.50
N ALA A 149 7.33 6.98 21.11
CA ALA A 149 8.62 6.81 20.45
C ALA A 149 8.81 5.37 19.95
N PHE A 150 8.49 4.38 20.79
CA PHE A 150 8.59 2.97 20.44
C PHE A 150 7.63 2.58 19.29
N LYS A 151 6.38 3.06 19.35
CA LYS A 151 5.39 2.85 18.29
C LYS A 151 5.84 3.44 16.96
N LYS A 152 6.45 4.64 16.98
CA LYS A 152 7.00 5.26 15.77
C LYS A 152 8.06 4.37 15.12
N VAL A 153 8.98 3.81 15.90
CA VAL A 153 10.01 2.89 15.38
C VAL A 153 9.41 1.62 14.80
N LEU A 154 8.36 1.07 15.42
CA LEU A 154 7.67 -0.11 14.89
C LEU A 154 6.93 0.17 13.57
N LEU A 155 6.36 1.36 13.40
CA LEU A 155 5.62 1.75 12.20
C LEU A 155 6.54 2.20 11.06
N ASP A 156 7.65 2.87 11.37
CA ASP A 156 8.65 3.31 10.40
C ASP A 156 9.62 2.19 10.00
N LYS A 157 9.53 0.99 10.62
CA LYS A 157 10.33 -0.16 10.19
C LYS A 157 9.81 -0.57 8.81
N PRO A 158 10.59 -0.42 7.73
CA PRO A 158 10.18 -0.92 6.43
C PRO A 158 9.93 -2.41 6.58
N ALA A 159 8.82 -2.90 5.99
CA ALA A 159 8.58 -4.34 5.89
C ALA A 159 9.87 -4.96 5.36
N GLU A 160 10.53 -5.80 6.16
CA GLU A 160 11.66 -6.57 5.68
C GLU A 160 11.13 -7.25 4.42
N PRO A 161 11.72 -7.01 3.23
CA PRO A 161 11.36 -7.78 2.07
C PRO A 161 11.69 -9.20 2.47
N VAL A 162 10.66 -9.97 2.81
CA VAL A 162 10.78 -11.38 3.04
C VAL A 162 11.17 -11.90 1.67
N HIS A 163 12.47 -11.94 1.40
CA HIS A 163 13.00 -12.65 0.28
C HIS A 163 12.72 -14.10 0.63
N GLN A 164 11.50 -14.55 0.31
CA GLN A 164 11.23 -15.96 0.18
C GLN A 164 12.17 -16.42 -0.93
N ILE A 165 13.37 -16.82 -0.52
CA ILE A 165 14.21 -17.70 -1.31
C ILE A 165 13.36 -18.95 -1.45
N LYS A 166 12.58 -19.03 -2.52
CA LYS A 166 12.16 -20.32 -3.06
C LYS A 166 13.49 -21.00 -3.41
N LYS A 167 14.01 -21.80 -2.49
CA LYS A 167 15.14 -22.68 -2.77
C LYS A 167 14.66 -23.59 -3.89
N TRP A 168 15.10 -23.31 -5.10
CA TRP A 168 14.91 -24.23 -6.20
C TRP A 168 15.84 -25.40 -5.92
N ASN A 169 15.27 -26.57 -5.61
CA ASN A 169 16.01 -27.79 -5.28
C ASN A 169 16.61 -28.44 -6.54
N VAL A 170 17.29 -27.66 -7.38
CA VAL A 170 17.92 -28.14 -8.62
C VAL A 170 19.28 -27.51 -8.70
N THR A 171 20.32 -28.30 -8.52
CA THR A 171 21.70 -27.84 -8.66
C THR A 171 22.21 -28.08 -10.07
N ILE A 172 23.27 -27.37 -10.45
CA ILE A 172 23.94 -27.56 -11.74
C ILE A 172 24.57 -28.97 -11.77
N ASP A 173 25.20 -29.40 -10.68
CA ASP A 173 25.84 -30.72 -10.56
C ASP A 173 24.84 -31.86 -10.81
N GLU A 174 23.65 -31.80 -10.20
CA GLU A 174 22.57 -32.77 -10.41
C GLU A 174 22.14 -32.83 -11.88
N GLN A 175 22.11 -31.69 -12.58
CA GLN A 175 21.75 -31.66 -13.99
C GLN A 175 22.89 -32.15 -14.90
N MET A 176 24.16 -31.95 -14.53
CA MET A 176 25.28 -32.55 -15.26
C MET A 176 25.24 -34.09 -15.19
N GLU A 177 24.93 -34.64 -14.02
CA GLU A 177 24.74 -36.09 -13.84
C GLU A 177 23.59 -36.61 -14.70
N TYR A 178 22.47 -35.88 -14.75
CA TYR A 178 21.33 -36.20 -15.62
C TYR A 178 21.72 -36.24 -17.10
N VAL A 179 22.43 -35.22 -17.59
CA VAL A 179 22.89 -35.16 -19.00
C VAL A 179 23.85 -36.31 -19.32
N ASN A 180 24.81 -36.59 -18.42
CA ASN A 180 25.73 -37.71 -18.58
C ASN A 180 25.00 -39.06 -18.61
N ALA A 181 24.02 -39.27 -17.73
CA ALA A 181 23.23 -40.51 -17.70
C ALA A 181 22.49 -40.74 -19.02
N LYS A 182 21.88 -39.69 -19.59
CA LYS A 182 21.21 -39.76 -20.89
C LYS A 182 22.18 -40.03 -22.04
N LEU A 183 23.37 -39.43 -22.02
CA LEU A 183 24.40 -39.65 -23.03
C LEU A 183 25.08 -41.03 -22.93
N LEU A 184 25.08 -41.66 -21.75
CA LEU A 184 25.52 -43.05 -21.57
C LEU A 184 24.54 -44.04 -22.22
N GLU A 185 23.23 -43.77 -22.15
CA GLU A 185 22.20 -44.59 -22.80
C GLU A 185 22.18 -44.37 -24.32
N LYS A 186 22.32 -43.11 -24.75
CA LYS A 186 22.27 -42.71 -26.15
C LYS A 186 23.45 -41.75 -26.45
N PRO A 187 24.53 -42.23 -27.09
CA PRO A 187 25.76 -41.45 -27.30
C PRO A 187 25.59 -40.14 -28.07
N GLU A 188 24.49 -40.01 -28.81
CA GLU A 188 24.13 -38.83 -29.60
C GLU A 188 22.61 -38.62 -29.53
N MET A 189 22.17 -37.44 -29.10
CA MET A 189 20.75 -37.10 -28.96
C MET A 189 20.48 -35.63 -29.29
N SER A 190 19.22 -35.31 -29.61
CA SER A 190 18.84 -33.89 -29.81
C SER A 190 18.64 -33.16 -28.49
N PHE A 191 18.82 -31.85 -28.49
CA PHE A 191 18.54 -31.00 -27.33
C PHE A 191 17.07 -31.07 -26.92
N LEU A 192 16.15 -31.09 -27.89
CA LEU A 192 14.73 -31.23 -27.61
C LEU A 192 14.39 -32.59 -26.97
N GLU A 193 15.04 -33.66 -27.41
CA GLU A 193 14.88 -34.99 -26.81
C GLU A 193 15.44 -35.06 -25.38
N LEU A 194 16.52 -34.35 -25.08
CA LEU A 194 17.08 -34.25 -23.72
C LEU A 194 16.10 -33.56 -22.75
N LEU A 195 15.35 -32.58 -23.24
CA LEU A 195 14.42 -31.79 -22.42
C LEU A 195 13.00 -32.35 -22.34
N ILE A 196 12.66 -33.38 -23.14
CA ILE A 196 11.28 -33.86 -23.27
C ILE A 196 10.68 -34.36 -21.95
N ASP A 197 11.52 -34.88 -21.06
CA ASP A 197 11.13 -35.40 -19.75
C ASP A 197 11.05 -34.32 -18.65
N LEU A 198 11.42 -33.06 -18.97
CA LEU A 198 11.52 -31.96 -18.00
C LEU A 198 10.29 -31.04 -18.08
N ASN A 199 9.42 -31.12 -17.07
CA ASN A 199 8.18 -30.32 -17.00
C ASN A 199 8.30 -28.96 -16.29
N ASP A 200 9.46 -28.68 -15.66
CA ASP A 200 9.70 -27.43 -14.91
C ASP A 200 10.63 -26.50 -15.69
N ARG A 201 10.18 -25.25 -15.92
CA ARG A 201 10.95 -24.22 -16.63
C ARG A 201 12.32 -23.97 -15.99
N ILE A 202 12.40 -24.05 -14.66
CA ILE A 202 13.65 -23.78 -13.94
C ILE A 202 14.62 -24.94 -14.12
N LYS A 203 14.12 -26.18 -14.11
CA LYS A 203 14.93 -27.36 -14.45
C LYS A 203 15.50 -27.22 -15.85
N ILE A 204 14.67 -26.90 -16.84
CA ILE A 204 15.11 -26.71 -18.24
C ILE A 204 16.25 -25.69 -18.34
N VAL A 205 16.13 -24.54 -17.66
CA VAL A 205 17.17 -23.49 -17.67
C VAL A 205 18.46 -23.99 -17.01
N VAL A 206 18.37 -24.66 -15.85
CA VAL A 206 19.55 -25.18 -15.14
C VAL A 206 20.21 -26.31 -15.93
N THR A 207 19.45 -27.20 -16.58
CA THR A 207 19.99 -28.23 -17.48
C THR A 207 20.70 -27.61 -18.68
N PHE A 208 20.16 -26.53 -19.25
CA PHE A 208 20.83 -25.81 -20.33
C PHE A 208 22.16 -25.19 -19.87
N ILE A 209 22.19 -24.57 -18.70
CA ILE A 209 23.42 -24.02 -18.10
C ILE A 209 24.44 -25.13 -17.82
N ALA A 210 24.01 -26.24 -17.22
CA ALA A 210 24.86 -27.40 -16.93
C ALA A 210 25.49 -27.96 -18.21
N MET A 211 24.71 -28.08 -19.28
CA MET A 211 25.22 -28.50 -20.59
C MET A 211 26.26 -27.52 -21.14
N LEU A 212 26.03 -26.20 -21.09
CA LEU A 212 27.01 -25.22 -21.55
C LEU A 212 28.32 -25.29 -20.74
N GLU A 213 28.22 -25.59 -19.45
CA GLU A 213 29.38 -25.78 -18.59
C GLU A 213 30.12 -27.09 -18.91
N MET A 214 29.41 -28.16 -19.24
CA MET A 214 30.01 -29.41 -19.74
C MET A 214 30.70 -29.23 -21.10
N VAL A 215 30.12 -28.44 -22.00
CA VAL A 215 30.78 -28.04 -23.27
C VAL A 215 32.05 -27.25 -22.98
N LYS A 216 31.99 -26.29 -22.05
CA LYS A 216 33.17 -25.51 -21.62
C LYS A 216 34.25 -26.39 -21.00
N ALA A 217 33.86 -27.43 -20.25
CA ALA A 217 34.76 -28.41 -19.67
C ALA A 217 35.29 -29.44 -20.68
N GLY A 218 34.75 -29.47 -21.90
CA GLY A 218 35.16 -30.39 -22.96
C GLY A 218 34.69 -31.84 -22.76
N THR A 219 33.67 -32.08 -21.93
CA THR A 219 33.11 -33.42 -21.68
C THR A 219 32.05 -33.82 -22.71
N ILE A 220 31.38 -32.84 -23.31
CA ILE A 220 30.37 -33.04 -24.36
C ILE A 220 30.60 -32.07 -25.52
N GLY A 221 30.11 -32.44 -26.70
CA GLY A 221 30.18 -31.64 -27.91
C GLY A 221 28.79 -31.33 -28.46
N LEU A 222 28.70 -30.20 -29.18
CA LEU A 222 27.48 -29.78 -29.88
C LEU A 222 27.73 -29.77 -31.39
N ARG A 223 26.75 -30.24 -32.17
CA ARG A 223 26.74 -30.19 -33.63
C ARG A 223 25.45 -29.55 -34.12
N GLU A 224 25.53 -28.85 -35.23
CA GLU A 224 24.34 -28.34 -35.92
C GLU A 224 23.39 -29.48 -36.29
N SER A 225 22.10 -29.31 -35.98
CA SER A 225 21.03 -30.22 -36.39
C SER A 225 20.42 -29.73 -37.69
N GLY A 226 19.92 -30.67 -38.52
CA GLY A 226 19.14 -30.33 -39.71
C GLY A 226 17.74 -29.78 -39.40
N VAL A 227 17.34 -29.77 -38.13
CA VAL A 227 16.05 -29.26 -37.65
C VAL A 227 16.21 -27.82 -37.16
N LEU A 228 15.31 -26.94 -37.61
CA LEU A 228 15.32 -25.53 -37.21
C LEU A 228 15.06 -25.38 -35.70
N ASN A 229 15.88 -24.58 -35.01
CA ASN A 229 15.85 -24.35 -33.56
C ASN A 229 16.24 -25.56 -32.68
N ASP A 230 17.07 -26.45 -33.19
CA ASP A 230 17.59 -27.61 -32.45
C ASP A 230 19.08 -27.84 -32.72
N PHE A 231 19.74 -28.61 -31.87
CA PHE A 231 21.14 -29.02 -32.04
C PHE A 231 21.37 -30.39 -31.44
N THR A 232 22.38 -31.08 -31.97
CA THR A 232 22.73 -32.44 -31.54
C THR A 232 23.82 -32.40 -30.49
N ILE A 233 23.61 -33.12 -29.39
CA ILE A 233 24.51 -33.27 -28.25
C ILE A 233 25.15 -34.66 -28.37
N TYR A 234 26.48 -34.73 -28.27
CA TYR A 234 27.20 -35.99 -28.29
C TYR A 234 28.28 -36.04 -27.20
N ALA A 235 28.54 -37.23 -26.67
CA ALA A 235 29.62 -37.43 -25.71
C ALA A 235 30.99 -37.32 -26.40
N VAL A 236 31.93 -36.58 -25.80
CA VAL A 236 33.31 -36.56 -26.29
C VAL A 236 34.05 -37.71 -25.64
N ASN A 237 34.32 -38.77 -26.41
CA ASN A 237 35.20 -39.84 -25.97
C ASN A 237 36.63 -39.29 -25.84
N ASN A 238 36.97 -38.78 -24.67
CA ASN A 238 38.36 -38.65 -24.27
C ASN A 238 38.83 -40.08 -23.95
N GLY A 239 39.68 -40.62 -24.83
CA GLY A 239 40.37 -41.89 -24.60
C GLY A 239 41.23 -41.88 -23.35
#